data_AF-A0A956ACC3-F1
#
_entry.id   AF-A0A956ACC3-F1
#
_cell.length_a   1.000
_cell.length_b   1.000
_cell.length_c   1.000
_cell.angle_alpha   90.00
_cell.angle_beta   90.00
_cell.angle_gamma   90.00
#
_symmetry.space_group_name_H-M   'P 1'
#
loop_
_entity.id
_entity.type
_entity.pdbx_description
1 polymer ?
#
loop_
_entity_poly.entity_id
_entity_poly.type
_entity_poly.pdbx_seq_one_letter_code
_entity_poly.pdbx_strand_id
1 'polypeptide(L)'
;MKRLGYALVGISIWLLGVALAMGQIPTDRGEIKRLKLQAESAFQRKRYRVAITRLARLRQLEPTQADYLLSIARCHDLLGEDEAAILFYRHYLARIPRSPLREKIEAQLRAITTRLRTKARHYRIVSVPRGAAILVDGRLRGVAPLEIWLANGVRRIELRLAKYRGETRILRVASGPKLRLSIALAPLPTFGRLRVIGDVDGARVYLDGRLIGTTPLVDKAIRTGSHRLRVTARGRRPYELRIAIETDKELELRPHLEPLPPITHGPTPRPTSRRRPFTVAAWTTLGSGAALLATGIALFFVARDKIATFNDRAKTPQSEWTESFVASTNALRQSGFRYHKTSLALMAIGGAALATSIVLFIVRPRAVERISSRTSLSIMPSRRGIAAVGSLRF
;
A
#
# COMPACT_ATOMS: atom_id res chain seq x y z
N MET A 1 13.74 -76.62 -24.39
CA MET A 1 12.97 -75.51 -23.82
C MET A 1 12.70 -75.73 -22.31
N LYS A 2 13.75 -75.73 -21.47
CA LYS A 2 13.65 -76.07 -20.02
C LYS A 2 14.42 -75.10 -19.11
N ARG A 3 14.31 -73.77 -19.30
CA ARG A 3 15.00 -72.78 -18.44
C ARG A 3 14.21 -71.47 -18.17
N LEU A 4 12.87 -71.48 -18.22
CA LEU A 4 12.07 -70.28 -17.90
C LEU A 4 11.11 -70.42 -16.69
N GLY A 5 11.07 -71.58 -16.02
CA GLY A 5 10.11 -71.85 -14.93
C GLY A 5 10.53 -71.40 -13.52
N TYR A 6 11.82 -71.13 -13.28
CA TYR A 6 12.33 -70.90 -11.92
C TYR A 6 12.43 -69.42 -11.51
N ALA A 7 12.23 -68.48 -12.43
CA ALA A 7 12.35 -67.05 -12.12
C ALA A 7 11.08 -66.43 -11.48
N LEU A 8 9.89 -67.01 -11.69
CA LEU A 8 8.62 -66.46 -11.19
C LEU A 8 8.23 -66.95 -9.79
N VAL A 9 8.74 -68.11 -9.34
CA VAL A 9 8.53 -68.62 -7.98
C VAL A 9 9.46 -67.92 -6.97
N GLY A 10 10.63 -67.46 -7.41
CA GLY A 10 11.57 -66.72 -6.54
C GLY A 10 11.08 -65.33 -6.14
N ILE A 11 10.33 -64.63 -7.01
CA ILE A 11 9.85 -63.26 -6.74
C ILE A 11 8.62 -63.26 -5.82
N SER A 12 7.79 -64.31 -5.88
CA SER A 12 6.64 -64.48 -4.99
C SER A 12 7.04 -64.85 -3.56
N ILE A 13 8.13 -65.61 -3.37
CA ILE A 13 8.69 -65.91 -2.05
C ILE A 13 9.41 -64.67 -1.45
N TRP A 14 10.00 -63.82 -2.28
CA TRP A 14 10.60 -62.56 -1.82
C TRP A 14 9.56 -61.50 -1.42
N LEU A 15 8.43 -61.41 -2.13
CA LEU A 15 7.33 -60.51 -1.75
C LEU A 15 6.56 -61.01 -0.51
N LEU A 16 6.46 -62.32 -0.29
CA LEU A 16 5.89 -62.88 0.93
C LEU A 16 6.84 -62.72 2.14
N GLY A 17 8.16 -62.79 1.92
CA GLY A 17 9.18 -62.52 2.94
C GLY A 17 9.27 -61.04 3.34
N VAL A 18 9.07 -60.12 2.40
CA VAL A 18 9.03 -58.67 2.69
C VAL A 18 7.71 -58.24 3.34
N ALA A 19 6.61 -58.95 3.08
CA ALA A 19 5.34 -58.73 3.79
C ALA A 19 5.38 -59.22 5.26
N LEU A 20 6.10 -60.29 5.57
CA LEU A 20 6.34 -60.71 6.97
C LEU A 20 7.43 -59.89 7.68
N ALA A 21 8.29 -59.18 6.95
CA ALA A 21 9.28 -58.26 7.51
C ALA A 21 8.76 -56.83 7.78
N MET A 22 7.47 -56.56 7.51
CA MET A 22 6.73 -55.49 8.20
C MET A 22 6.19 -55.96 9.57
N GLY A 23 6.72 -57.07 10.08
CA GLY A 23 6.59 -57.51 11.45
C GLY A 23 7.29 -56.54 12.41
N GLN A 24 6.48 -55.73 13.08
CA GLN A 24 6.74 -55.05 14.35
C GLN A 24 8.04 -54.25 14.44
N ILE A 25 7.91 -52.93 14.34
CA ILE A 25 8.85 -52.01 15.01
C ILE A 25 9.03 -52.57 16.43
N PRO A 26 10.25 -52.96 16.86
CA PRO A 26 10.46 -53.52 18.18
C PRO A 26 10.03 -52.45 19.19
N THR A 27 8.82 -52.64 19.71
CA THR A 27 8.25 -51.76 20.71
C THR A 27 8.95 -52.14 21.99
N ASP A 28 9.94 -51.36 22.39
CA ASP A 28 10.62 -51.55 23.67
C ASP A 28 9.53 -51.51 24.76
N ARG A 29 9.16 -52.69 25.27
CA ARG A 29 8.16 -52.83 26.34
C ARG A 29 8.57 -51.98 27.56
N GLY A 30 9.88 -51.77 27.75
CA GLY A 30 10.45 -50.86 28.74
C GLY A 30 10.16 -49.38 28.46
N GLU A 31 10.21 -48.94 27.21
CA GLU A 31 9.82 -47.57 26.81
C GLU A 31 8.33 -47.32 27.06
N ILE A 32 7.44 -48.24 26.65
CA ILE A 32 5.99 -48.11 26.86
C ILE A 32 5.67 -47.99 28.35
N LYS A 33 6.26 -48.85 29.20
CA LYS A 33 6.06 -48.81 30.66
C LYS A 33 6.54 -47.48 31.25
N ARG A 34 7.71 -47.00 30.84
CA ARG A 34 8.24 -45.69 31.26
C ARG A 34 7.34 -44.54 30.83
N LEU A 35 6.85 -44.55 29.59
CA LEU A 35 5.96 -43.53 29.06
C LEU A 35 4.61 -43.50 29.79
N LYS A 36 4.02 -44.68 30.08
CA LYS A 36 2.79 -44.79 30.89
C LYS A 36 2.97 -44.14 32.26
N LEU A 37 4.05 -44.50 32.96
CA LEU A 37 4.36 -43.97 34.29
C LEU A 37 4.66 -42.47 34.28
N GLN A 38 5.36 -41.99 33.24
CA GLN A 38 5.58 -40.56 33.03
C GLN A 38 4.28 -39.80 32.73
N ALA A 39 3.38 -40.35 31.92
CA ALA A 39 2.09 -39.74 31.63
C ALA A 39 1.22 -39.64 32.89
N GLU A 40 1.14 -40.73 33.67
CA GLU A 40 0.41 -40.78 34.94
C GLU A 40 0.95 -39.75 35.94
N SER A 41 2.28 -39.75 36.16
CA SER A 41 2.90 -38.79 37.09
C SER A 41 2.75 -37.35 36.63
N ALA A 42 2.80 -37.08 35.32
CA ALA A 42 2.54 -35.76 34.76
C ALA A 42 1.09 -35.33 34.98
N PHE A 43 0.14 -36.25 34.82
CA PHE A 43 -1.29 -36.00 35.06
C PHE A 43 -1.56 -35.65 36.52
N GLN A 44 -1.02 -36.45 37.46
CA GLN A 44 -1.18 -36.21 38.91
C GLN A 44 -0.58 -34.88 39.35
N ARG A 45 0.56 -34.48 38.76
CA ARG A 45 1.20 -33.18 39.00
C ARG A 45 0.53 -32.02 38.27
N LYS A 46 -0.66 -32.21 37.68
CA LYS A 46 -1.40 -31.22 36.86
C LYS A 46 -0.60 -30.67 35.65
N ARG A 47 0.45 -31.36 35.22
CA ARG A 47 1.27 -31.00 34.06
C ARG A 47 0.66 -31.60 32.78
N TYR A 48 -0.57 -31.20 32.47
CA TYR A 48 -1.38 -31.81 31.42
C TYR A 48 -0.75 -31.76 30.03
N ARG A 49 -0.02 -30.68 29.66
CA ARG A 49 0.71 -30.61 28.37
C ARG A 49 1.79 -31.68 28.24
N VAL A 50 2.53 -31.94 29.31
CA VAL A 50 3.54 -33.01 29.33
C VAL A 50 2.86 -34.37 29.22
N ALA A 51 1.76 -34.58 29.95
CA ALA A 51 0.96 -35.79 29.86
C ALA A 51 0.44 -36.04 28.43
N ILE A 52 -0.11 -35.02 27.75
CA ILE A 52 -0.56 -35.11 26.35
C ILE A 52 0.58 -35.53 25.43
N THR A 53 1.77 -34.94 25.58
CA THR A 53 2.93 -35.27 24.75
C THR A 53 3.34 -36.74 24.92
N ARG A 54 3.34 -37.24 26.16
CA ARG A 54 3.66 -38.65 26.47
C ARG A 54 2.56 -39.60 25.97
N LEU A 55 1.29 -39.25 26.13
CA LEU A 55 0.15 -40.02 25.62
C LEU A 55 0.10 -40.04 24.08
N ALA A 56 0.48 -38.95 23.41
CA ALA A 56 0.57 -38.90 21.96
C ALA A 56 1.65 -39.84 21.43
N ARG A 57 2.79 -39.95 22.14
CA ARG A 57 3.83 -40.94 21.84
C ARG A 57 3.34 -42.37 22.06
N LEU A 58 2.64 -42.63 23.17
CA LEU A 58 2.02 -43.94 23.42
C LEU A 58 1.04 -44.34 22.31
N ARG A 59 0.25 -43.38 21.78
CA ARG A 59 -0.66 -43.65 20.64
C ARG A 59 0.09 -44.03 19.36
N GLN A 60 1.30 -43.53 19.14
CA GLN A 60 2.12 -43.94 18.00
C GLN A 60 2.65 -45.37 18.16
N LEU A 61 3.01 -45.76 19.39
CA LEU A 61 3.56 -47.08 19.71
C LEU A 61 2.47 -48.17 19.83
N GLU A 62 1.30 -47.81 20.36
CA GLU A 62 0.14 -48.70 20.55
C GLU A 62 -1.13 -48.10 19.89
N PRO A 63 -1.23 -48.08 18.54
CA PRO A 63 -2.34 -47.42 17.83
C PRO A 63 -3.71 -48.10 18.01
N THR A 64 -3.72 -49.35 18.49
CA THR A 64 -4.92 -50.15 18.72
C THR A 64 -5.63 -49.75 20.01
N GLN A 65 -4.90 -49.25 21.02
CA GLN A 65 -5.45 -48.89 22.31
C GLN A 65 -6.12 -47.51 22.28
N ALA A 66 -7.45 -47.51 22.38
CA ALA A 66 -8.25 -46.29 22.27
C ALA A 66 -8.27 -45.44 23.56
N ASP A 67 -7.95 -46.00 24.72
CA ASP A 67 -8.00 -45.32 26.02
C ASP A 67 -7.15 -44.05 26.06
N TYR A 68 -6.05 -44.03 25.29
CA TYR A 68 -5.19 -42.85 25.17
C TYR A 68 -5.94 -41.65 24.59
N LEU A 69 -6.90 -41.86 23.69
CA LEU A 69 -7.73 -40.77 23.15
C LEU A 69 -8.59 -40.13 24.24
N LEU A 70 -9.15 -40.96 25.13
CA LEU A 70 -9.95 -40.48 26.25
C LEU A 70 -9.09 -39.69 27.26
N SER A 71 -7.92 -40.21 27.61
CA SER A 71 -6.98 -39.52 28.51
C SER A 71 -6.47 -38.20 27.92
N ILE A 72 -6.17 -38.15 26.62
CA ILE A 72 -5.79 -36.92 25.91
C ILE A 72 -6.97 -35.92 25.91
N ALA A 73 -8.19 -36.36 25.60
CA ALA A 73 -9.38 -35.51 25.64
C ALA A 73 -9.59 -34.86 27.01
N ARG A 74 -9.45 -35.66 28.08
CA ARG A 74 -9.57 -35.19 29.46
C ARG A 74 -8.48 -34.16 29.82
N CYS A 75 -7.24 -34.37 29.36
CA CYS A 75 -6.18 -33.39 29.55
C CYS A 75 -6.49 -32.06 28.86
N HIS A 76 -7.02 -32.06 27.63
CA HIS A 76 -7.41 -30.84 26.93
C HIS A 76 -8.58 -30.13 27.61
N ASP A 77 -9.58 -30.85 28.12
CA ASP A 77 -10.70 -30.27 28.88
C ASP A 77 -10.21 -29.59 30.16
N LEU A 78 -9.29 -30.24 30.90
CA LEU A 78 -8.67 -29.67 32.11
C LEU A 78 -7.79 -28.45 31.83
N LEU A 79 -7.22 -28.35 30.62
CA LEU A 79 -6.49 -27.16 30.14
C LEU A 79 -7.43 -26.03 29.65
N GLY A 80 -8.73 -26.29 29.52
CA GLY A 80 -9.69 -25.36 28.92
C GLY A 80 -9.57 -25.23 27.40
N GLU A 81 -8.87 -26.16 26.74
CA GLU A 81 -8.71 -26.26 25.29
C GLU A 81 -9.94 -26.98 24.69
N ASP A 82 -11.10 -26.32 24.83
CA ASP A 82 -12.44 -26.89 24.59
C ASP A 82 -12.60 -27.52 23.18
N GLU A 83 -12.07 -26.90 22.12
CA GLU A 83 -12.17 -27.45 20.74
C GLU A 83 -11.37 -28.75 20.57
N ALA A 84 -10.16 -28.81 21.12
CA ALA A 84 -9.32 -30.01 21.07
C ALA A 84 -9.96 -31.15 21.86
N ALA A 85 -10.49 -30.86 23.06
CA ALA A 85 -11.21 -31.83 23.87
C ALA A 85 -12.40 -32.46 23.11
N ILE A 86 -13.23 -31.63 22.44
CA ILE A 86 -14.36 -32.11 21.63
C ILE A 86 -13.88 -33.06 20.53
N LEU A 87 -12.81 -32.71 19.82
CA LEU A 87 -12.26 -33.52 18.74
C LEU A 87 -11.85 -34.91 19.24
N PHE A 88 -11.11 -34.99 20.34
CA PHE A 88 -10.65 -36.27 20.88
C PHE A 88 -11.78 -37.12 21.47
N TYR A 89 -12.74 -36.53 22.19
CA TYR A 89 -13.92 -37.26 22.68
C TYR A 89 -14.75 -37.85 21.54
N ARG A 90 -14.98 -37.07 20.47
CA ARG A 90 -15.68 -37.57 19.28
C ARG A 90 -14.92 -38.70 18.59
N HIS A 91 -13.60 -38.58 18.50
CA HIS A 91 -12.78 -39.62 17.90
C HIS A 91 -12.80 -40.93 18.71
N TYR A 92 -12.78 -40.83 20.05
CA TYR A 92 -12.95 -42.00 20.92
C TYR A 92 -14.32 -42.67 20.72
N LEU A 93 -15.42 -41.90 20.71
CA LEU A 93 -16.78 -42.44 20.49
C LEU A 93 -16.97 -43.02 19.09
N ALA A 94 -16.32 -42.45 18.07
CA ALA A 94 -16.35 -43.01 16.72
C ALA A 94 -15.64 -44.38 16.65
N ARG A 95 -14.57 -44.57 17.44
CA ARG A 95 -13.81 -45.82 17.47
C ARG A 95 -14.46 -46.89 18.35
N ILE A 96 -15.12 -46.48 19.44
CA ILE A 96 -15.87 -47.37 20.34
C ILE A 96 -17.31 -46.87 20.52
N PRO A 97 -18.21 -47.10 19.54
CA PRO A 97 -19.59 -46.58 19.59
C PRO A 97 -20.44 -47.13 20.75
N ARG A 98 -20.12 -48.34 21.24
CA ARG A 98 -20.81 -49.02 22.35
C ARG A 98 -20.01 -48.95 23.67
N SER A 99 -19.19 -47.92 23.87
CA SER A 99 -18.42 -47.73 25.10
C SER A 99 -19.34 -47.59 26.33
N PRO A 100 -19.04 -48.22 27.48
CA PRO A 100 -19.79 -48.02 28.72
C PRO A 100 -19.67 -46.58 29.26
N LEU A 101 -18.64 -45.84 28.82
CA LEU A 101 -18.43 -44.44 29.20
C LEU A 101 -19.17 -43.44 28.27
N ARG A 102 -19.91 -43.93 27.27
CA ARG A 102 -20.52 -43.08 26.23
C ARG A 102 -21.40 -41.98 26.80
N GLU A 103 -22.32 -42.33 27.70
CA GLU A 103 -23.25 -41.38 28.30
C GLU A 103 -22.52 -40.25 29.04
N LYS A 104 -21.48 -40.60 29.82
CA LYS A 104 -20.63 -39.64 30.52
C LYS A 104 -19.89 -38.71 29.56
N ILE A 105 -19.32 -39.26 28.47
CA ILE A 105 -18.60 -38.48 27.46
C ILE A 105 -19.55 -37.54 26.71
N GLU A 106 -20.74 -38.01 26.34
CA GLU A 106 -21.76 -37.17 25.69
C GLU A 106 -22.24 -36.04 26.61
N ALA A 107 -22.41 -36.30 27.91
CA ALA A 107 -22.70 -35.28 28.90
C ALA A 107 -21.56 -34.23 29.01
N GLN A 108 -20.30 -34.66 29.02
CA GLN A 108 -19.16 -33.74 29.00
C GLN A 108 -19.08 -32.92 27.70
N LEU A 109 -19.33 -33.54 26.55
CA LEU A 109 -19.41 -32.83 25.27
C LEU A 109 -20.50 -31.75 25.30
N ARG A 110 -21.67 -32.05 25.86
CA ARG A 110 -22.73 -31.04 26.07
C ARG A 110 -22.22 -29.89 26.94
N ALA A 111 -21.60 -30.17 28.09
CA ALA A 111 -21.05 -29.14 28.96
C ALA A 111 -19.97 -28.26 28.29
N ILE A 112 -19.02 -28.88 27.57
CA ILE A 112 -17.95 -28.16 26.84
C ILE A 112 -18.57 -27.29 25.72
N THR A 113 -19.53 -27.81 24.96
CA THR A 113 -20.21 -27.02 23.92
C THR A 113 -20.99 -25.83 24.50
N THR A 114 -21.62 -25.98 25.67
CA THR A 114 -22.26 -24.86 26.38
C THR A 114 -21.22 -23.82 26.80
N ARG A 115 -20.07 -24.25 27.34
CA ARG A 115 -18.94 -23.36 27.71
C ARG A 115 -18.38 -22.59 26.51
N LEU A 116 -18.30 -23.23 25.34
CA LEU A 116 -17.90 -22.56 24.09
C LEU A 116 -18.94 -21.55 23.61
N ARG A 117 -20.24 -21.80 23.84
CA ARG A 117 -21.32 -20.87 23.50
C ARG A 117 -21.35 -19.66 24.42
N THR A 118 -21.09 -19.82 25.72
CA THR A 118 -20.96 -18.68 26.64
C THR A 118 -19.71 -17.85 26.33
N LYS A 119 -18.68 -18.50 25.77
CA LYS A 119 -17.49 -17.88 25.16
C LYS A 119 -17.71 -17.49 23.69
N ALA A 120 -18.91 -17.09 23.27
CA ALA A 120 -19.14 -16.54 21.93
C ALA A 120 -19.38 -15.03 22.01
N ARG A 121 -19.15 -14.34 20.90
CA ARG A 121 -19.47 -12.92 20.75
C ARG A 121 -20.30 -12.70 19.50
N HIS A 122 -21.30 -11.83 19.63
CA HIS A 122 -22.15 -11.44 18.52
C HIS A 122 -21.44 -10.38 17.66
N TYR A 123 -21.32 -10.63 16.36
CA TYR A 123 -20.76 -9.68 15.39
C TYR A 123 -21.80 -9.24 14.38
N ARG A 124 -21.80 -7.94 14.06
CA ARG A 124 -22.44 -7.39 12.86
C ARG A 124 -21.35 -7.03 11.86
N ILE A 125 -21.17 -7.86 10.84
CA ILE A 125 -20.17 -7.69 9.80
C ILE A 125 -20.77 -6.87 8.66
N VAL A 126 -20.12 -5.79 8.26
CA VAL A 126 -20.56 -4.88 7.20
C VAL A 126 -19.43 -4.71 6.18
N SER A 127 -19.76 -4.75 4.90
CA SER A 127 -18.83 -4.50 3.81
C SER A 127 -19.06 -3.14 3.17
N VAL A 128 -17.98 -2.54 2.66
CA VAL A 128 -18.01 -1.34 1.82
C VAL A 128 -17.22 -1.67 0.54
N PRO A 129 -17.89 -1.87 -0.62
CA PRO A 129 -19.33 -1.74 -0.88
C PRO A 129 -20.15 -2.86 -0.24
N ARG A 130 -21.48 -2.65 -0.12
CA ARG A 130 -22.43 -3.63 0.47
C ARG A 130 -22.57 -4.87 -0.43
N GLY A 131 -23.05 -5.98 0.14
CA GLY A 131 -23.35 -7.20 -0.61
C GLY A 131 -22.19 -8.17 -0.78
N ALA A 132 -21.05 -7.96 -0.10
CA ALA A 132 -19.95 -8.92 -0.15
C ALA A 132 -20.33 -10.25 0.52
N ALA A 133 -20.03 -11.37 -0.12
CA ALA A 133 -20.13 -12.70 0.47
C ALA A 133 -19.13 -12.84 1.62
N ILE A 134 -19.59 -13.33 2.78
CA ILE A 134 -18.80 -13.51 3.99
C ILE A 134 -18.56 -15.00 4.20
N LEU A 135 -17.28 -15.37 4.23
CA LEU A 135 -16.82 -16.70 4.60
C LEU A 135 -16.14 -16.63 5.98
N VAL A 136 -16.46 -17.57 6.86
CA VAL A 136 -15.80 -17.71 8.16
C VAL A 136 -15.17 -19.09 8.23
N ASP A 137 -13.87 -19.12 8.48
CA ASP A 137 -13.05 -20.34 8.51
C ASP A 137 -13.21 -21.17 7.22
N GLY A 138 -13.31 -20.47 6.08
CA GLY A 138 -13.47 -21.07 4.74
C GLY A 138 -14.89 -21.50 4.37
N ARG A 139 -15.88 -21.36 5.26
CA ARG A 139 -17.28 -21.70 4.97
C ARG A 139 -18.11 -20.45 4.70
N LEU A 140 -18.88 -20.45 3.61
CA LEU A 140 -19.83 -19.37 3.31
C LEU A 140 -20.89 -19.29 4.41
N ARG A 141 -21.05 -18.10 5.00
CA ARG A 141 -22.04 -17.83 6.07
C ARG A 141 -23.19 -16.93 5.62
N GLY A 142 -23.02 -16.17 4.54
CA GLY A 142 -24.04 -15.27 4.00
C GLY A 142 -23.42 -14.09 3.27
N VAL A 143 -24.18 -13.02 3.12
CA VAL A 143 -23.76 -11.76 2.49
C VAL A 143 -23.83 -10.60 3.47
N ALA A 144 -22.98 -9.60 3.31
CA ALA A 144 -22.93 -8.42 4.16
C ALA A 144 -24.06 -7.43 3.84
N PRO A 145 -24.74 -6.83 4.85
CA PRO A 145 -24.47 -6.99 6.28
C PRO A 145 -24.98 -8.32 6.86
N LEU A 146 -24.18 -8.95 7.72
CA LEU A 146 -24.51 -10.23 8.36
C LEU A 146 -24.35 -10.14 9.89
N GLU A 147 -25.34 -10.63 10.62
CA GLU A 147 -25.28 -10.84 12.07
C GLU A 147 -24.92 -12.31 12.35
N ILE A 148 -23.86 -12.54 13.13
CA ILE A 148 -23.35 -13.90 13.39
C ILE A 148 -22.70 -14.01 14.77
N TRP A 149 -22.95 -15.13 15.43
CA TRP A 149 -22.22 -15.52 16.64
C TRP A 149 -20.91 -16.20 16.26
N LEU A 150 -19.79 -15.63 16.69
CA LEU A 150 -18.47 -16.23 16.52
C LEU A 150 -17.99 -16.76 17.87
N ALA A 151 -17.59 -18.02 17.90
CA ALA A 151 -16.95 -18.60 19.08
C ALA A 151 -15.57 -17.98 19.28
N ASN A 152 -15.15 -17.84 20.54
CA ASN A 152 -13.84 -17.34 20.93
C ASN A 152 -12.70 -18.09 20.25
N GLY A 153 -11.55 -17.43 20.16
CA GLY A 153 -10.38 -17.93 19.46
C GLY A 153 -10.09 -17.15 18.18
N VAL A 154 -9.13 -17.63 17.41
CA VAL A 154 -8.72 -16.98 16.17
C VAL A 154 -9.64 -17.47 15.04
N ARG A 155 -10.34 -16.54 14.39
CA ARG A 155 -11.26 -16.80 13.29
C ARG A 155 -10.78 -16.11 12.03
N ARG A 156 -10.83 -16.80 10.89
CA ARG A 156 -10.48 -16.23 9.58
C ARG A 156 -11.76 -15.78 8.89
N ILE A 157 -11.93 -14.48 8.71
CA ILE A 157 -13.08 -13.86 8.04
C ILE A 157 -12.63 -13.40 6.67
N GLU A 158 -13.26 -13.91 5.62
CA GLU A 158 -12.95 -13.57 4.24
C GLU A 158 -14.19 -12.96 3.58
N LEU A 159 -14.00 -11.82 2.92
CA LEU A 159 -15.03 -11.14 2.16
C LEU A 159 -14.72 -11.22 0.68
N ARG A 160 -15.72 -11.57 -0.12
CA ARG A 160 -15.62 -11.64 -1.59
C ARG A 160 -16.75 -10.86 -2.23
N LEU A 161 -16.43 -10.05 -3.23
CA LEU A 161 -17.40 -9.31 -4.02
C LEU A 161 -16.90 -9.21 -5.46
N ALA A 162 -17.78 -9.42 -6.43
CA ALA A 162 -17.43 -9.36 -7.85
C ALA A 162 -16.90 -7.96 -8.24
N LYS A 163 -15.85 -7.90 -9.08
CA LYS A 163 -15.13 -6.67 -9.45
C LYS A 163 -14.35 -6.00 -8.30
N TYR A 164 -14.24 -6.64 -7.14
CA TYR A 164 -13.43 -6.18 -6.01
C TYR A 164 -12.40 -7.25 -5.63
N ARG A 165 -11.26 -6.80 -5.09
CA ARG A 165 -10.25 -7.66 -4.50
C ARG A 165 -10.82 -8.21 -3.18
N GLY A 166 -10.82 -9.54 -3.05
CA GLY A 166 -11.23 -10.20 -1.82
C GLY A 166 -10.29 -9.83 -0.66
N GLU A 167 -10.85 -9.73 0.54
CA GLU A 167 -10.12 -9.31 1.74
C GLU A 167 -10.25 -10.39 2.82
N THR A 168 -9.13 -10.78 3.43
CA THR A 168 -9.09 -11.74 4.53
C THR A 168 -8.59 -11.08 5.80
N ARG A 169 -9.37 -11.18 6.88
CA ARG A 169 -9.00 -10.72 8.22
C ARG A 169 -8.94 -11.87 9.21
N ILE A 170 -7.86 -11.90 9.98
CA ILE A 170 -7.72 -12.78 11.13
C ILE A 170 -8.23 -12.02 12.35
N LEU A 171 -9.31 -12.51 12.95
CA LEU A 171 -9.97 -11.90 14.10
C LEU A 171 -9.75 -12.76 15.33
N ARG A 172 -9.20 -12.18 16.40
CA ARG A 172 -9.17 -12.83 17.72
C ARG A 172 -10.47 -12.53 18.44
N VAL A 173 -11.38 -13.49 18.44
CA VAL A 173 -12.69 -13.39 19.08
C VAL A 173 -12.53 -13.65 20.58
N ALA A 174 -13.03 -12.72 21.38
CA ALA A 174 -13.18 -12.84 22.82
C ALA A 174 -14.63 -12.51 23.19
N SER A 175 -15.12 -13.07 24.29
CA SER A 175 -16.49 -12.87 24.76
C SER A 175 -16.70 -11.40 25.12
N GLY A 176 -17.90 -10.89 24.90
CA GLY A 176 -18.20 -9.50 25.19
C GLY A 176 -19.44 -9.00 24.46
N PRO A 177 -19.72 -7.68 24.54
CA PRO A 177 -20.90 -7.09 23.93
C PRO A 177 -20.84 -7.20 22.41
N LYS A 178 -22.00 -7.09 21.75
CA LYS A 178 -22.11 -7.09 20.28
C LYS A 178 -21.12 -6.10 19.65
N LEU A 179 -20.35 -6.54 18.66
CA LEU A 179 -19.37 -5.71 17.97
C LEU A 179 -19.71 -5.52 16.50
N ARG A 180 -19.47 -4.32 15.98
CA ARG A 180 -19.56 -4.03 14.55
C ARG A 180 -18.19 -4.15 13.89
N LEU A 181 -18.09 -4.98 12.86
CA LEU A 181 -16.87 -5.14 12.05
C LEU A 181 -17.14 -4.57 10.66
N SER A 182 -16.49 -3.45 10.33
CA SER A 182 -16.57 -2.83 9.00
C SER A 182 -15.31 -3.14 8.20
N ILE A 183 -15.48 -3.66 6.98
CA ILE A 183 -14.39 -4.04 6.09
C ILE A 183 -14.61 -3.39 4.73
N ALA A 184 -13.64 -2.62 4.26
CA ALA A 184 -13.66 -2.02 2.93
C ALA A 184 -12.93 -2.91 1.93
N LEU A 185 -13.51 -3.09 0.74
CA LEU A 185 -12.93 -3.85 -0.35
C LEU A 185 -12.40 -2.89 -1.41
N ALA A 186 -11.18 -3.14 -1.90
CA ALA A 186 -10.60 -2.37 -2.99
C ALA A 186 -11.16 -2.86 -4.34
N PRO A 187 -11.60 -1.97 -5.25
CA PRO A 187 -12.02 -2.38 -6.59
C PRO A 187 -10.84 -2.99 -7.36
N LEU A 188 -11.12 -3.97 -8.22
CA LEU A 188 -10.13 -4.49 -9.16
C LEU A 188 -9.88 -3.47 -10.27
N PRO A 189 -8.66 -3.39 -10.83
CA PRO A 189 -8.39 -2.54 -11.97
C PRO A 189 -9.21 -3.00 -13.17
N THR A 190 -10.03 -2.11 -13.70
CA THR A 190 -10.83 -2.28 -14.91
C THR A 190 -10.21 -1.51 -16.08
N PHE A 191 -10.44 -1.99 -17.29
CA PHE A 191 -9.90 -1.40 -18.51
C PHE A 191 -11.03 -1.14 -19.53
N GLY A 192 -10.86 -0.09 -20.33
CA GLY A 192 -11.63 0.17 -21.54
C GLY A 192 -10.71 0.19 -22.76
N ARG A 193 -11.28 0.34 -23.95
CA ARG A 193 -10.54 0.42 -25.22
C ARG A 193 -10.52 1.86 -25.72
N LEU A 194 -9.36 2.31 -26.19
CA LEU A 194 -9.18 3.62 -26.80
C LEU A 194 -8.78 3.44 -28.27
N ARG A 195 -9.53 4.07 -29.15
CA ARG A 195 -9.26 4.19 -30.58
C ARG A 195 -9.09 5.66 -30.95
N VAL A 196 -7.97 6.01 -31.57
CA VAL A 196 -7.67 7.40 -31.99
C VAL A 196 -7.34 7.41 -33.47
N ILE A 197 -8.23 7.99 -34.26
CA ILE A 197 -8.10 8.12 -35.72
C ILE A 197 -7.98 9.60 -36.05
N GLY A 198 -6.76 10.11 -36.08
CA GLY A 198 -6.49 11.51 -36.41
C GLY A 198 -6.53 11.77 -37.92
N ASP A 199 -6.68 13.03 -38.29
CA ASP A 199 -6.55 13.51 -39.68
C ASP A 199 -5.09 13.47 -40.19
N VAL A 200 -4.12 13.35 -39.29
CA VAL A 200 -2.70 13.20 -39.59
C VAL A 200 -2.23 11.82 -39.15
N ASP A 201 -1.77 11.01 -40.10
CA ASP A 201 -1.13 9.72 -39.82
C ASP A 201 0.24 9.91 -39.15
N GLY A 202 0.59 9.00 -38.23
CA GLY A 202 1.84 9.05 -37.49
C GLY A 202 1.91 10.14 -36.41
N ALA A 203 0.82 10.84 -36.11
CA ALA A 203 0.76 11.80 -35.03
C ALA A 203 0.96 11.09 -33.68
N ARG A 204 1.81 11.63 -32.81
CA ARG A 204 2.13 11.02 -31.51
C ARG A 204 0.99 11.24 -30.52
N VAL A 205 0.51 10.15 -29.92
CA VAL A 205 -0.58 10.13 -28.94
C VAL A 205 -0.02 9.93 -27.55
N TYR A 206 -0.24 10.91 -26.67
CA TYR A 206 0.15 10.89 -25.27
C TYR A 206 -1.09 10.78 -24.39
N LEU A 207 -0.99 9.99 -23.32
CA LEU A 207 -1.98 9.88 -22.26
C LEU A 207 -1.32 10.16 -20.92
N ASP A 208 -1.83 11.14 -20.19
CA ASP A 208 -1.27 11.63 -18.92
C ASP A 208 0.22 11.96 -19.02
N GLY A 209 0.64 12.47 -20.18
CA GLY A 209 2.04 12.82 -20.47
C GLY A 209 2.92 11.67 -20.97
N ARG A 210 2.46 10.42 -20.92
CA ARG A 210 3.19 9.25 -21.43
C ARG A 210 2.81 8.95 -22.88
N LEU A 211 3.79 8.71 -23.75
CA LEU A 211 3.55 8.27 -25.13
C LEU A 211 2.94 6.86 -25.11
N ILE A 212 1.75 6.71 -25.69
CA ILE A 212 1.02 5.42 -25.75
C ILE A 212 1.00 4.80 -27.16
N GLY A 213 1.32 5.59 -28.19
CA GLY A 213 1.44 5.16 -29.59
C GLY A 213 1.35 6.33 -30.58
N THR A 214 1.03 6.03 -31.83
CA THR A 214 0.81 6.98 -32.93
C THR A 214 -0.54 6.74 -33.60
N THR A 215 -1.10 7.75 -34.29
CA THR A 215 -2.31 7.60 -35.10
C THR A 215 -2.05 6.81 -36.39
N PRO A 216 -2.98 5.94 -36.83
CA PRO A 216 -4.16 5.49 -36.10
C PRO A 216 -3.77 4.56 -34.92
N LEU A 217 -4.31 4.86 -33.74
CA LEU A 217 -4.16 4.02 -32.54
C LEU A 217 -5.42 3.17 -32.40
N VAL A 218 -5.29 1.84 -32.39
CA VAL A 218 -6.42 0.90 -32.37
C VAL A 218 -6.32 -0.05 -31.17
N ASP A 219 -7.47 -0.39 -30.60
CA ASP A 219 -7.66 -1.38 -29.52
C ASP A 219 -6.74 -1.22 -28.30
N LYS A 220 -6.35 0.02 -27.96
CA LYS A 220 -5.46 0.24 -26.82
C LYS A 220 -6.22 0.06 -25.51
N ALA A 221 -5.84 -0.94 -24.71
CA ALA A 221 -6.39 -1.10 -23.36
C ALA A 221 -5.87 0.02 -22.43
N ILE A 222 -6.79 0.83 -21.91
CA ILE A 222 -6.51 1.93 -20.99
C ILE A 222 -7.28 1.70 -19.70
N ARG A 223 -6.64 1.98 -18.56
CA ARG A 223 -7.30 1.87 -17.25
C ARG A 223 -8.52 2.81 -17.23
N THR A 224 -9.62 2.39 -16.62
CA THR A 224 -10.81 3.23 -16.53
C THR A 224 -10.59 4.45 -15.63
N GLY A 225 -11.22 5.57 -15.97
CA GLY A 225 -11.07 6.84 -15.25
C GLY A 225 -10.90 8.04 -16.18
N SER A 226 -10.61 9.21 -15.60
CA SER A 226 -10.33 10.43 -16.36
C SER A 226 -8.85 10.51 -16.73
N HIS A 227 -8.56 10.79 -17.99
CA HIS A 227 -7.22 10.90 -18.55
C HIS A 227 -7.08 12.16 -19.40
N ARG A 228 -5.87 12.72 -19.46
CA ARG A 228 -5.53 13.81 -20.37
C ARG A 228 -4.88 13.24 -21.62
N LEU A 229 -5.61 13.29 -22.73
CA LEU A 229 -5.11 12.95 -24.06
C LEU A 229 -4.43 14.16 -24.69
N ARG A 230 -3.27 13.95 -25.31
CA ARG A 230 -2.61 14.93 -26.16
C ARG A 230 -2.12 14.29 -27.45
N VAL A 231 -2.53 14.82 -28.59
CA VAL A 231 -2.08 14.37 -29.91
C VAL A 231 -1.23 15.46 -30.55
N THR A 232 -0.05 15.10 -31.07
CA THR A 232 0.92 16.05 -31.62
C THR A 232 1.46 15.58 -32.96
N ALA A 233 1.56 16.51 -33.91
CA ALA A 233 2.21 16.31 -35.20
C ALA A 233 3.14 17.49 -35.51
N ARG A 234 4.12 17.28 -36.40
CA ARG A 234 5.07 18.33 -36.79
C ARG A 234 4.34 19.47 -37.53
N GLY A 235 4.64 20.72 -37.17
CA GLY A 235 4.05 21.90 -37.83
C GLY A 235 2.57 22.12 -37.55
N ARG A 236 2.00 21.44 -36.55
CA ARG A 236 0.57 21.51 -36.18
C ARG A 236 0.41 21.86 -34.70
N ARG A 237 -0.71 22.50 -34.34
CA ARG A 237 -1.08 22.77 -32.96
C ARG A 237 -1.42 21.46 -32.23
N PRO A 238 -0.91 21.22 -31.01
CA PRO A 238 -1.31 20.07 -30.20
C PRO A 238 -2.82 20.04 -29.96
N TYR A 239 -3.43 18.88 -30.18
CA TYR A 239 -4.81 18.63 -29.76
C TYR A 239 -4.81 18.07 -28.33
N GLU A 240 -5.51 18.70 -27.40
CA GLU A 240 -5.58 18.28 -26.00
C GLU A 240 -7.02 18.15 -25.52
N LEU A 241 -7.35 17.02 -24.89
CA LEU A 241 -8.69 16.74 -24.40
C LEU A 241 -8.65 15.92 -23.10
N ARG A 242 -9.56 16.19 -22.16
CA ARG A 242 -9.83 15.28 -21.04
C ARG A 242 -10.87 14.25 -21.46
N ILE A 243 -10.52 12.98 -21.34
CA ILE A 243 -11.37 11.85 -21.75
C ILE A 243 -11.72 11.01 -20.53
N ALA A 244 -12.89 10.38 -20.54
CA ALA A 244 -13.30 9.42 -19.53
C ALA A 244 -13.36 8.02 -20.17
N ILE A 245 -12.56 7.10 -19.66
CA ILE A 245 -12.55 5.70 -20.10
C ILE A 245 -13.45 4.89 -19.18
N GLU A 246 -14.47 4.25 -19.76
CA GLU A 246 -15.41 3.38 -19.06
C GLU A 246 -15.02 1.90 -19.17
N THR A 247 -15.48 1.10 -18.20
CA THR A 247 -15.16 -0.34 -18.15
C THR A 247 -15.80 -1.07 -19.33
N ASP A 248 -15.01 -1.90 -20.03
CA ASP A 248 -15.46 -2.74 -21.15
C ASP A 248 -16.13 -1.97 -22.31
N LYS A 249 -15.93 -0.64 -22.39
CA LYS A 249 -16.39 0.20 -23.49
C LYS A 249 -15.22 0.63 -24.36
N GLU A 250 -15.51 0.86 -25.64
CA GLU A 250 -14.59 1.51 -26.58
C GLU A 250 -14.92 3.00 -26.70
N LEU A 251 -13.89 3.83 -26.60
CA LEU A 251 -13.94 5.26 -26.90
C LEU A 251 -13.17 5.52 -28.19
N GLU A 252 -13.88 5.94 -29.24
CA GLU A 252 -13.28 6.41 -30.49
C GLU A 252 -13.16 7.94 -30.49
N LEU A 253 -11.98 8.45 -30.85
CA LEU A 253 -11.70 9.87 -30.98
C LEU A 253 -11.14 10.18 -32.35
N ARG A 254 -11.62 11.30 -32.92
CA ARG A 254 -11.19 11.80 -34.23
C ARG A 254 -10.62 13.21 -34.10
N PRO A 255 -9.39 13.35 -33.57
CA PRO A 255 -8.75 14.66 -33.41
C PRO A 255 -8.44 15.28 -34.78
N HIS A 256 -8.75 16.56 -34.94
CA HIS A 256 -8.36 17.38 -36.08
C HIS A 256 -7.26 18.35 -35.63
N LEU A 257 -6.07 18.29 -36.24
CA LEU A 257 -4.94 19.12 -35.86
C LEU A 257 -4.84 20.36 -36.77
N GLU A 258 -4.98 21.57 -36.20
CA GLU A 258 -4.81 22.82 -36.94
C GLU A 258 -3.33 23.04 -37.36
N PRO A 259 -3.05 23.44 -38.61
CA PRO A 259 -1.72 23.87 -39.03
C PRO A 259 -1.24 25.08 -38.20
N LEU A 260 0.05 25.10 -37.84
CA LEU A 260 0.66 26.31 -37.29
C LEU A 260 0.79 27.36 -38.41
N PRO A 261 0.55 28.65 -38.12
CA PRO A 261 0.74 29.70 -39.10
C PRO A 261 2.19 29.69 -39.62
N PRO A 262 2.41 29.93 -40.92
CA PRO A 262 3.75 30.08 -41.46
C PRO A 262 4.46 31.22 -40.75
N ILE A 263 5.74 31.01 -40.39
CA ILE A 263 6.58 32.06 -39.82
C ILE A 263 6.73 33.13 -40.90
N THR A 264 5.92 34.18 -40.83
CA THR A 264 6.01 35.31 -41.75
C THR A 264 7.06 36.26 -41.17
N HIS A 265 8.21 36.38 -41.83
CA HIS A 265 9.20 37.40 -41.47
C HIS A 265 8.62 38.79 -41.76
N GLY A 266 8.02 39.43 -40.75
CA GLY A 266 7.58 40.83 -40.86
C GLY A 266 8.77 41.80 -41.06
N PRO A 267 8.53 43.04 -41.55
CA PRO A 267 9.59 44.02 -41.75
C PRO A 267 10.37 44.22 -40.46
N THR A 268 11.70 44.16 -40.56
CA THR A 268 12.59 44.25 -39.40
C THR A 268 12.40 45.61 -38.71
N PRO A 269 11.95 45.68 -37.45
CA PRO A 269 11.81 46.96 -36.77
C PRO A 269 13.18 47.60 -36.58
N ARG A 270 13.29 48.90 -36.90
CA ARG A 270 14.46 49.74 -36.55
C ARG A 270 14.68 49.67 -35.04
N PRO A 271 15.92 49.52 -34.55
CA PRO A 271 16.20 49.56 -33.13
C PRO A 271 15.97 50.98 -32.61
N THR A 272 14.79 51.25 -32.08
CA THR A 272 14.61 52.36 -31.13
C THR A 272 15.27 51.94 -29.83
N SER A 273 16.35 52.63 -29.44
CA SER A 273 17.02 52.42 -28.16
C SER A 273 16.13 52.98 -27.03
N ARG A 274 15.05 52.27 -26.73
CA ARG A 274 14.27 52.50 -25.52
C ARG A 274 15.11 52.00 -24.35
N ARG A 275 15.80 52.91 -23.65
CA ARG A 275 16.48 52.62 -22.38
C ARG A 275 15.49 51.88 -21.48
N ARG A 276 15.77 50.60 -21.21
CA ARG A 276 14.84 49.69 -20.53
C ARG A 276 14.83 49.99 -19.03
N PRO A 277 13.66 50.02 -18.35
CA PRO A 277 13.52 50.34 -16.92
C PRO A 277 14.02 49.24 -15.97
N PHE A 278 14.74 48.22 -16.48
CA PHE A 278 15.19 47.06 -15.70
C PHE A 278 16.18 47.41 -14.59
N THR A 279 16.97 48.47 -14.73
CA THR A 279 17.90 48.92 -13.68
C THR A 279 17.17 49.43 -12.45
N VAL A 280 16.08 50.19 -12.60
CA VAL A 280 15.30 50.71 -11.45
C VAL A 280 14.63 49.57 -10.67
N ALA A 281 14.09 48.57 -11.37
CA ALA A 281 13.51 47.39 -10.74
C ALA A 281 14.54 46.56 -9.96
N ALA A 282 15.77 46.42 -10.46
CA ALA A 282 16.84 45.71 -9.76
C ALA A 282 17.30 46.43 -8.46
N TRP A 283 17.39 47.76 -8.47
CA TRP A 283 17.78 48.54 -7.28
C TRP A 283 16.69 48.59 -6.20
N THR A 284 15.42 48.73 -6.58
CA THR A 284 14.30 48.76 -5.62
C THR A 284 14.07 47.42 -4.92
N THR A 285 14.22 46.30 -5.65
CA THR A 285 14.15 44.95 -5.08
C THR A 285 15.34 44.63 -4.17
N LEU A 286 16.54 45.12 -4.50
CA LEU A 286 17.73 44.98 -3.65
C LEU A 286 17.56 45.72 -2.31
N GLY A 287 17.15 47.00 -2.36
CA GLY A 287 16.99 47.83 -1.16
C GLY A 287 15.88 47.32 -0.22
N SER A 288 14.72 46.96 -0.77
CA SER A 288 13.62 46.39 0.02
C SER A 288 13.97 45.02 0.62
N GLY A 289 14.66 44.16 -0.15
CA GLY A 289 15.12 42.85 0.33
C GLY A 289 16.09 42.95 1.50
N ALA A 290 17.07 43.86 1.42
CA ALA A 290 18.05 44.08 2.48
C ALA A 290 17.41 44.64 3.77
N ALA A 291 16.49 45.60 3.64
CA ALA A 291 15.78 46.18 4.78
C ALA A 291 14.94 45.14 5.53
N LEU A 292 14.15 44.32 4.81
CA LEU A 292 13.33 43.27 5.41
C LEU A 292 14.17 42.20 6.12
N LEU A 293 15.32 41.85 5.53
CA LEU A 293 16.25 40.89 6.13
C LEU A 293 16.86 41.43 7.43
N ALA A 294 17.29 42.69 7.45
CA ALA A 294 17.82 43.35 8.64
C ALA A 294 16.78 43.45 9.76
N THR A 295 15.53 43.83 9.44
CA THR A 295 14.42 43.84 10.39
C THR A 295 14.12 42.45 10.93
N GLY A 296 14.14 41.43 10.06
CA GLY A 296 13.97 40.03 10.45
C GLY A 296 15.05 39.59 11.46
N ILE A 297 16.32 39.90 11.20
CA ILE A 297 17.44 39.58 12.11
C ILE A 297 17.27 40.30 13.46
N ALA A 298 16.91 41.58 13.47
CA ALA A 298 16.68 42.31 14.72
C ALA A 298 15.57 41.68 15.57
N LEU A 299 14.43 41.31 14.95
CA LEU A 299 13.34 40.62 15.65
C LEU A 299 13.72 39.22 16.15
N PHE A 300 14.63 38.53 15.46
CA PHE A 300 15.15 37.23 15.91
C PHE A 300 15.91 37.35 17.23
N PHE A 301 16.74 38.38 17.39
CA PHE A 301 17.45 38.64 18.65
C PHE A 301 16.48 39.01 19.79
N VAL A 302 15.47 39.84 19.51
CA VAL A 302 14.40 40.16 20.48
C VAL A 302 13.62 38.91 20.89
N ALA A 303 13.34 38.00 19.95
CA ALA A 303 12.68 36.74 20.25
C ALA A 303 13.55 35.85 21.15
N ARG A 304 14.86 35.76 20.85
CA ARG A 304 15.82 34.96 21.62
C ARG A 304 15.94 35.46 23.05
N ASP A 305 16.02 36.78 23.25
CA ASP A 305 16.07 37.42 24.56
C ASP A 305 14.81 37.12 25.40
N LYS A 306 13.62 37.22 24.79
CA LYS A 306 12.35 36.86 25.46
C LYS A 306 12.25 35.39 25.82
N ILE A 307 12.75 34.50 24.97
CA ILE A 307 12.76 33.05 25.23
C ILE A 307 13.77 32.71 26.34
N ALA A 308 14.94 33.36 26.36
CA ALA A 308 15.92 33.20 27.44
C ALA A 308 15.33 33.66 28.78
N THR A 309 14.70 34.84 28.80
CA THR A 309 14.01 35.37 29.99
C THR A 309 12.89 34.43 30.46
N PHE A 310 12.13 33.83 29.54
CA PHE A 310 11.14 32.81 29.88
C PHE A 310 11.78 31.57 30.51
N ASN A 311 12.86 31.05 29.92
CA ASN A 311 13.56 29.88 30.44
C ASN A 311 14.16 30.13 31.83
N ASP A 312 14.61 31.34 32.12
CA ASP A 312 15.12 31.70 33.44
C ASP A 312 13.98 31.83 34.47
N ARG A 313 12.84 32.43 34.10
CA ARG A 313 11.64 32.47 34.95
C ARG A 313 10.99 31.10 35.17
N ALA A 314 11.16 30.17 34.22
CA ALA A 314 10.65 28.81 34.35
C ALA A 314 11.41 27.98 35.40
N LYS A 315 12.60 28.43 35.85
CA LYS A 315 13.38 27.78 36.91
C LYS A 315 12.95 28.21 38.32
N THR A 316 12.07 29.20 38.45
CA THR A 316 11.60 29.71 39.74
C THR A 316 10.82 28.61 40.48
N PRO A 317 11.10 28.36 41.78
CA PRO A 317 10.41 27.35 42.57
C PRO A 317 8.90 27.51 42.56
N GLN A 318 8.17 26.39 42.51
CA GLN A 318 6.71 26.39 42.35
C GLN A 318 5.94 27.09 43.49
N SER A 319 6.57 27.22 44.66
CA SER A 319 6.04 27.95 45.81
C SER A 319 5.88 29.46 45.59
N GLU A 320 6.59 30.03 44.61
CA GLU A 320 6.56 31.47 44.29
C GLU A 320 5.59 31.81 43.14
N TRP A 321 4.83 30.83 42.64
CA TRP A 321 3.96 31.00 41.49
C TRP A 321 2.62 31.66 41.89
N THR A 322 2.50 32.96 41.62
CA THR A 322 1.24 33.71 41.71
C THR A 322 0.51 33.73 40.36
N GLU A 323 -0.79 34.00 40.35
CA GLU A 323 -1.57 34.14 39.10
C GLU A 323 -0.99 35.20 38.16
N SER A 324 -0.50 36.33 38.70
CA SER A 324 0.15 37.39 37.94
C SER A 324 1.53 36.97 37.40
N PHE A 325 2.28 36.15 38.14
CA PHE A 325 3.53 35.56 37.68
C PHE A 325 3.30 34.61 36.50
N VAL A 326 2.30 33.72 36.60
CA VAL A 326 1.92 32.79 35.52
C VAL A 326 1.41 33.54 34.29
N ALA A 327 0.60 34.59 34.48
CA ALA A 327 0.12 35.43 33.37
C ALA A 327 1.28 36.14 32.64
N SER A 328 2.21 36.75 33.38
CA SER A 328 3.34 37.47 32.79
C SER A 328 4.35 36.55 32.09
N THR A 329 4.62 35.35 32.64
CA THR A 329 5.50 34.34 32.03
C THR A 329 4.88 33.74 30.77
N ASN A 330 3.57 33.48 30.77
CA ASN A 330 2.86 33.06 29.56
C ASN A 330 2.84 34.15 28.48
N ALA A 331 2.72 35.43 28.84
CA ALA A 331 2.80 36.55 27.91
C ALA A 331 4.20 36.69 27.27
N LEU A 332 5.27 36.46 28.05
CA LEU A 332 6.66 36.40 27.56
C LEU A 332 6.85 35.25 26.56
N ARG A 333 6.34 34.06 26.87
CA ARG A 333 6.36 32.90 25.98
C ARG A 333 5.62 33.19 24.67
N GLN A 334 4.39 33.69 24.74
CA GLN A 334 3.58 33.99 23.56
C GLN A 334 4.16 35.12 22.71
N SER A 335 4.72 36.16 23.33
CA SER A 335 5.40 37.23 22.59
C SER A 335 6.69 36.74 21.94
N GLY A 336 7.52 35.96 22.64
CA GLY A 336 8.73 35.35 22.08
C GLY A 336 8.45 34.49 20.84
N PHE A 337 7.43 33.63 20.89
CA PHE A 337 7.03 32.83 19.72
C PHE A 337 6.47 33.68 18.57
N ARG A 338 5.73 34.76 18.86
CA ARG A 338 5.24 35.68 17.82
C ARG A 338 6.39 36.38 17.11
N TYR A 339 7.35 36.94 17.85
CA TYR A 339 8.54 37.59 17.28
C TYR A 339 9.43 36.61 16.51
N HIS A 340 9.57 35.37 16.99
CA HIS A 340 10.32 34.34 16.27
C HIS A 340 9.69 34.01 14.91
N LYS A 341 8.36 33.82 14.85
CA LYS A 341 7.64 33.55 13.60
C LYS A 341 7.70 34.72 12.62
N THR A 342 7.54 35.96 13.10
CA THR A 342 7.64 37.15 12.24
C THR A 342 9.06 37.37 11.73
N SER A 343 10.08 37.12 12.56
CA SER A 343 11.49 37.20 12.15
C SER A 343 11.79 36.23 10.99
N LEU A 344 11.35 34.97 11.10
CA LEU A 344 11.58 33.95 10.09
C LEU A 344 10.88 34.27 8.77
N ALA A 345 9.65 34.77 8.82
CA ALA A 345 8.91 35.20 7.64
C ALA A 345 9.60 36.37 6.92
N LEU A 346 10.06 37.38 7.67
CA LEU A 346 10.75 38.55 7.11
C LEU A 346 12.12 38.19 6.51
N MET A 347 12.89 37.32 7.17
CA MET A 347 14.16 36.82 6.64
C MET A 347 13.95 36.01 5.35
N ALA A 348 12.91 35.18 5.28
CA ALA A 348 12.59 34.41 4.07
C ALA A 348 12.19 35.31 2.90
N ILE A 349 11.33 36.31 3.13
CA ILE A 349 10.92 37.27 2.11
C ILE A 349 12.10 38.13 1.64
N GLY A 350 12.90 38.65 2.58
CA GLY A 350 14.10 39.43 2.28
C GLY A 350 15.11 38.62 1.47
N GLY A 351 15.36 37.36 1.84
CA GLY A 351 16.24 36.44 1.11
C GLY A 351 15.76 36.15 -0.32
N ALA A 352 14.46 35.92 -0.51
CA ALA A 352 13.89 35.70 -1.84
C ALA A 352 13.98 36.95 -2.75
N ALA A 353 13.79 38.14 -2.19
CA ALA A 353 13.93 39.40 -2.90
C ALA A 353 15.39 39.64 -3.35
N LEU A 354 16.38 39.34 -2.49
CA LEU A 354 17.80 39.41 -2.83
C LEU A 354 18.18 38.42 -3.94
N ALA A 355 17.71 37.16 -3.85
CA ALA A 355 17.93 36.16 -4.90
C ALA A 355 17.34 36.62 -6.25
N THR A 356 16.14 37.22 -6.22
CA THR A 356 15.49 37.77 -7.42
C THR A 356 16.30 38.94 -8.00
N SER A 357 16.83 39.83 -7.15
CA SER A 357 17.68 40.94 -7.58
C SER A 357 18.98 40.44 -8.24
N ILE A 358 19.60 39.39 -7.70
CA ILE A 358 20.78 38.74 -8.30
C ILE A 358 20.46 38.17 -9.69
N VAL A 359 19.31 37.49 -9.84
CA VAL A 359 18.87 36.98 -11.15
C VAL A 359 18.67 38.12 -12.15
N LEU A 360 18.08 39.24 -11.73
CA LEU A 360 17.93 40.43 -12.57
C LEU A 360 19.28 41.04 -12.98
N PHE A 361 20.33 40.89 -12.17
CA PHE A 361 21.69 41.35 -12.48
C PHE A 361 22.49 40.38 -13.37
N ILE A 362 22.31 39.08 -13.18
CA ILE A 362 23.02 38.02 -13.94
C ILE A 362 22.40 37.83 -15.31
N VAL A 363 21.07 37.85 -15.40
CA VAL A 363 20.33 37.79 -16.66
C VAL A 363 20.34 39.17 -17.32
N ARG A 364 21.55 39.73 -17.55
CA ARG A 364 21.72 40.77 -18.56
C ARG A 364 21.53 40.09 -19.91
N PRO A 365 20.51 40.44 -20.72
CA PRO A 365 20.49 39.96 -22.08
C PRO A 365 21.77 40.48 -22.75
N ARG A 366 22.70 39.56 -23.08
CA ARG A 366 23.85 39.88 -23.94
C ARG A 366 23.26 40.54 -25.18
N ALA A 367 23.68 41.76 -25.47
CA ALA A 367 23.38 42.36 -26.76
C ALA A 367 23.87 41.37 -27.82
N VAL A 368 22.94 40.79 -28.56
CA VAL A 368 23.29 40.01 -29.74
C VAL A 368 23.87 41.02 -30.71
N GLU A 369 25.20 41.08 -30.77
CA GLU A 369 25.92 41.80 -31.82
C GLU A 369 25.54 41.09 -33.12
N ARG A 370 24.55 41.65 -33.84
CA ARG A 370 24.24 41.17 -35.19
C ARG A 370 25.44 41.50 -36.05
N ILE A 371 26.27 40.51 -36.33
CA ILE A 371 27.14 40.53 -37.49
C ILE A 371 26.21 40.63 -38.70
N SER A 372 26.00 41.84 -39.21
CA SER A 372 25.33 42.04 -40.49
C SER A 372 26.32 41.62 -41.57
N SER A 373 26.22 40.39 -42.06
CA SER A 373 26.77 40.06 -43.37
C SER A 373 25.96 40.87 -44.41
N ARG A 374 26.48 42.04 -44.78
CA ARG A 374 26.02 42.78 -45.95
C ARG A 374 26.30 41.92 -47.17
N THR A 375 25.33 41.12 -47.59
CA THR A 375 25.31 40.63 -48.97
C THR A 375 24.73 41.76 -49.81
N SER A 376 25.60 42.65 -50.30
CA SER A 376 25.19 43.66 -51.27
C SER A 376 25.00 42.98 -52.62
N LEU A 377 23.78 42.59 -52.94
CA LEU A 377 23.41 42.21 -54.30
C LEU A 377 23.29 43.51 -55.12
N SER A 378 24.33 43.87 -55.86
CA SER A 378 24.27 44.97 -56.83
C SER A 378 23.74 44.40 -58.14
N ILE A 379 22.54 44.81 -58.52
CA ILE A 379 21.98 44.53 -59.86
C ILE A 379 22.36 45.71 -60.75
N MET A 380 23.34 45.51 -61.63
CA MET A 380 23.58 46.44 -62.73
C MET A 380 22.73 46.03 -63.94
N PRO A 381 22.00 46.96 -64.58
CA PRO A 381 21.35 46.68 -65.85
C PRO A 381 22.42 46.63 -66.97
N SER A 382 22.67 45.44 -67.49
CA SER A 382 23.45 45.22 -68.70
C SER A 382 22.51 45.15 -69.91
N ARG A 383 22.89 45.77 -71.03
CA ARG A 383 22.06 45.92 -72.24
C ARG A 383 21.84 44.63 -73.04
N ARG A 384 22.29 43.46 -72.57
CA ARG A 384 21.95 42.14 -73.13
C ARG A 384 22.02 41.06 -72.03
N GLY A 385 20.87 40.54 -71.59
CA GLY A 385 20.72 39.27 -70.87
C GLY A 385 21.10 39.25 -69.37
N ILE A 386 20.28 38.57 -68.55
CA ILE A 386 20.46 38.41 -67.11
C ILE A 386 21.42 37.23 -66.85
N ALA A 387 22.55 37.48 -66.19
CA ALA A 387 23.37 36.45 -65.57
C ALA A 387 23.65 36.84 -64.11
N ALA A 388 23.25 35.99 -63.17
CA ALA A 388 23.58 36.15 -61.75
C ALA A 388 24.84 35.34 -61.43
N VAL A 389 25.92 36.02 -61.04
CA VAL A 389 27.12 35.40 -60.48
C VAL A 389 27.18 35.74 -59.00
N GLY A 390 27.12 34.73 -58.13
CA GLY A 390 27.33 34.88 -56.70
C GLY A 390 28.69 34.28 -56.30
N SER A 391 29.62 35.11 -55.84
CA SER A 391 30.87 34.65 -55.22
C SER A 391 30.73 34.63 -53.70
N LEU A 392 30.90 33.47 -53.07
CA LEU A 392 31.10 33.35 -51.62
C LEU A 392 32.57 33.65 -51.28
N ARG A 393 32.82 34.58 -50.35
CA ARG A 393 34.03 34.56 -49.53
C ARG A 393 33.61 34.13 -48.12
N PHE A 394 34.30 33.11 -47.61
CA PHE A 394 34.11 32.56 -46.26
C PHE A 394 34.55 33.53 -45.17
#